data_AF-A0A3D4UHD4-F1
#
_entry.id   AF-A0A3D4UHD4-F1
#
_cell.length_a   1.000
_cell.length_b   1.000
_cell.length_c   1.000
_cell.angle_alpha   90.00
_cell.angle_beta   90.00
_cell.angle_gamma   90.00
#
_symmetry.space_group_name_H-M   'P 1'
#
loop_
_entity.id
_entity.type
_entity.pdbx_description
1 polymer ?
#
loop_
_entity_poly.entity_id
_entity_poly.type
_entity_poly.pdbx_seq_one_letter_code
_entity_poly.pdbx_strand_id
1 'polypeptide(L)'
;MQTKAIMTIAVASITAGAFAGDVHLSEAALMAEMGAGFTYNDFSSVSDGPVDSLDYDFGTFAYEITTGAIPTSGLYNEGGVISTASNFDSIVINFTSDNVHAIGANVWATDPDFDPAGALMIVTLSDGTTETFPSGGPGAFYGYTSDVLITSVEIRAFGFIVPRFATMDNLYVGTTSNLAVVPLPPAAWAGLGMLGLMGARRSMKRS
;
A
#
# COMPACT_ATOMS: atom_id res chain seq x y z
N MET A 1 23.70 54.19 0.71
CA MET A 1 24.32 52.87 0.96
C MET A 1 23.24 51.92 1.45
N GLN A 2 22.78 50.98 0.61
CA GLN A 2 21.83 49.93 1.01
C GLN A 2 22.58 48.60 1.12
N THR A 3 22.57 48.03 2.31
CA THR A 3 23.20 46.74 2.62
C THR A 3 22.19 45.63 2.30
N LYS A 4 22.45 44.83 1.26
CA LYS A 4 21.65 43.63 0.93
C LYS A 4 22.00 42.51 1.91
N ALA A 5 21.04 42.04 2.67
CA ALA A 5 21.15 40.80 3.44
C ALA A 5 20.89 39.60 2.52
N ILE A 6 21.89 38.73 2.39
CA ILE A 6 21.76 37.44 1.71
C ILE A 6 21.34 36.43 2.78
N MET A 7 20.09 35.98 2.71
CA MET A 7 19.54 34.96 3.61
C MET A 7 19.81 33.58 3.00
N THR A 8 20.80 32.87 3.53
CA THR A 8 21.10 31.49 3.13
C THR A 8 20.12 30.55 3.82
N ILE A 9 19.20 29.97 3.06
CA ILE A 9 18.32 28.90 3.53
C ILE A 9 19.10 27.59 3.44
N ALA A 10 19.42 26.99 4.57
CA ALA A 10 19.94 25.63 4.63
C ALA A 10 18.77 24.65 4.43
N VAL A 11 18.79 23.91 3.32
CA VAL A 11 17.85 22.80 3.08
C VAL A 11 18.41 21.57 3.79
N ALA A 12 17.75 21.13 4.87
CA ALA A 12 18.03 19.84 5.47
C ALA A 12 17.41 18.76 4.58
N SER A 13 18.25 18.01 3.87
CA SER A 13 17.83 16.81 3.13
C SER A 13 17.60 15.69 4.14
N ILE A 14 16.32 15.39 4.42
CA ILE A 14 15.91 14.19 5.14
C ILE A 14 16.03 13.03 4.15
N THR A 15 17.07 12.21 4.28
CA THR A 15 17.12 10.94 3.56
C THR A 15 16.18 9.97 4.27
N ALA A 16 14.94 9.86 3.79
CA ALA A 16 14.11 8.71 4.13
C ALA A 16 14.88 7.45 3.70
N GLY A 17 15.01 6.47 4.60
CA GLY A 17 15.51 5.17 4.20
C GLY A 17 14.47 4.55 3.26
N ALA A 18 14.87 4.21 2.04
CA ALA A 18 13.99 3.49 1.12
C ALA A 18 13.55 2.16 1.76
N PHE A 19 12.28 1.79 1.61
CA PHE A 19 11.81 0.48 2.00
C PHE A 19 12.66 -0.60 1.33
N ALA A 20 13.05 -1.61 2.11
CA ALA A 20 13.52 -2.87 1.57
C ALA A 20 12.27 -3.64 1.12
N GLY A 21 12.20 -3.96 -0.17
CA GLY A 21 11.06 -4.61 -0.78
C GLY A 21 11.32 -5.03 -2.22
N ASP A 22 10.45 -5.87 -2.74
CA ASP A 22 10.55 -6.42 -4.09
C ASP A 22 9.36 -5.96 -4.95
N VAL A 23 9.66 -5.58 -6.19
CA VAL A 23 8.66 -5.19 -7.19
C VAL A 23 8.27 -6.41 -8.04
N HIS A 24 6.97 -6.60 -8.23
CA HIS A 24 6.39 -7.70 -8.99
C HIS A 24 5.60 -7.17 -10.18
N LEU A 25 6.01 -7.51 -11.41
CA LEU A 25 5.29 -7.15 -12.64
C LEU A 25 4.34 -8.25 -13.13
N SER A 26 4.15 -9.28 -12.31
CA SER A 26 3.22 -10.37 -12.59
C SER A 26 2.47 -10.76 -11.32
N GLU A 27 1.17 -10.93 -11.45
CA GLU A 27 0.29 -11.37 -10.37
C GLU A 27 0.76 -12.70 -9.76
N ALA A 28 1.13 -13.66 -10.61
CA ALA A 28 1.59 -14.98 -10.16
C ALA A 28 2.82 -14.91 -9.24
N ALA A 29 3.77 -14.01 -9.52
CA ALA A 29 4.95 -13.81 -8.67
C ALA A 29 4.57 -13.20 -7.31
N LEU A 30 3.70 -12.19 -7.31
CA LEU A 30 3.22 -11.59 -6.08
C LEU A 30 2.46 -12.61 -5.21
N MET A 31 1.55 -13.38 -5.82
CA MET A 31 0.76 -14.39 -5.11
C MET A 31 1.65 -15.50 -4.52
N ALA A 32 2.73 -15.87 -5.20
CA ALA A 32 3.69 -16.82 -4.67
C ALA A 32 4.37 -16.33 -3.38
N GLU A 33 4.59 -15.01 -3.26
CA GLU A 33 5.21 -14.41 -2.07
C GLU A 33 4.22 -14.13 -0.94
N MET A 34 3.00 -13.67 -1.26
CA MET A 34 1.93 -13.39 -0.29
C MET A 34 1.39 -14.67 0.38
N GLY A 35 1.43 -15.81 -0.33
CA GLY A 35 0.85 -17.06 0.16
C GLY A 35 -0.67 -16.93 0.36
N ALA A 36 -1.19 -17.37 1.52
CA ALA A 36 -2.63 -17.34 1.81
C ALA A 36 -3.10 -16.07 2.55
N GLY A 37 -2.20 -15.15 2.89
CA GLY A 37 -2.47 -14.02 3.78
C GLY A 37 -2.87 -12.75 3.04
N PHE A 38 -3.89 -12.80 2.18
CA PHE A 38 -4.33 -11.67 1.38
C PHE A 38 -5.85 -11.55 1.23
N THR A 39 -6.29 -10.36 0.83
CA THR A 39 -7.65 -10.06 0.35
C THR A 39 -7.59 -9.56 -1.08
N TYR A 40 -8.67 -9.78 -1.81
CA TYR A 40 -8.81 -9.44 -3.21
C TYR A 40 -10.07 -8.60 -3.43
N ASN A 41 -9.96 -7.55 -4.25
CA ASN A 41 -11.05 -6.67 -4.61
C ASN A 41 -11.03 -6.40 -6.11
N ASP A 42 -12.07 -6.90 -6.81
CA ASP A 42 -12.28 -6.69 -8.25
C ASP A 42 -13.20 -5.51 -8.56
N PHE A 43 -13.57 -4.72 -7.54
CA PHE A 43 -14.45 -3.56 -7.62
C PHE A 43 -15.81 -3.81 -8.30
N SER A 44 -16.22 -5.06 -8.50
CA SER A 44 -17.47 -5.43 -9.18
C SER A 44 -18.73 -4.98 -8.43
N SER A 45 -18.59 -4.61 -7.16
CA SER A 45 -19.66 -4.09 -6.31
C SER A 45 -19.82 -2.57 -6.40
N VAL A 46 -18.89 -1.86 -7.05
CA VAL A 46 -18.90 -0.41 -7.17
C VAL A 46 -19.79 0.01 -8.33
N SER A 47 -20.71 0.94 -8.08
CA SER A 47 -21.58 1.49 -9.13
C SER A 47 -20.81 2.42 -10.07
N ASP A 48 -21.16 2.39 -11.35
CA ASP A 48 -20.63 3.32 -12.35
C ASP A 48 -20.94 4.80 -11.98
N GLY A 49 -19.98 5.68 -12.29
CA GLY A 49 -20.07 7.12 -12.09
C GLY A 49 -19.11 7.69 -11.04
N PRO A 50 -19.26 8.98 -10.71
CA PRO A 50 -18.37 9.67 -9.80
C PRO A 50 -18.58 9.24 -8.34
N VAL A 51 -17.48 9.08 -7.61
CA VAL A 51 -17.47 8.74 -6.18
C VAL A 51 -16.34 9.52 -5.49
N ASP A 52 -16.60 10.06 -4.30
CA ASP A 52 -15.58 10.83 -3.56
C ASP A 52 -14.52 9.92 -2.93
N SER A 53 -14.95 8.84 -2.28
CA SER A 53 -14.11 7.83 -1.63
C SER A 53 -14.76 6.45 -1.63
N LEU A 54 -13.93 5.41 -1.50
CA LEU A 54 -14.39 4.02 -1.33
C LEU A 54 -13.71 3.39 -0.12
N ASP A 55 -14.51 2.97 0.86
CA ASP A 55 -14.04 2.32 2.08
C ASP A 55 -14.25 0.80 2.00
N TYR A 56 -13.22 0.04 2.36
CA TYR A 56 -13.26 -1.41 2.40
C TYR A 56 -12.76 -1.95 3.75
N ASP A 57 -13.50 -2.92 4.28
CA ASP A 57 -13.13 -3.69 5.47
C ASP A 57 -13.39 -5.19 5.19
N PHE A 58 -12.30 -5.94 5.06
CA PHE A 58 -12.30 -7.38 4.85
C PHE A 58 -11.94 -8.15 6.14
N GLY A 59 -12.09 -7.52 7.31
CA GLY A 59 -11.78 -8.06 8.63
C GLY A 59 -10.30 -7.98 8.98
N THR A 60 -9.43 -8.66 8.21
CA THR A 60 -7.98 -8.60 8.44
C THR A 60 -7.35 -7.36 7.83
N PHE A 61 -7.82 -6.96 6.64
CA PHE A 61 -7.30 -5.81 5.91
C PHE A 61 -8.42 -4.79 5.71
N ALA A 62 -8.07 -3.51 5.88
CA ALA A 62 -8.99 -2.40 5.69
C ALA A 62 -8.24 -1.23 5.05
N TYR A 63 -8.92 -0.52 4.16
CA TYR A 63 -8.36 0.62 3.43
C TYR A 63 -9.43 1.54 2.87
N GLU A 64 -9.02 2.77 2.58
CA GLU A 64 -9.80 3.79 1.91
C GLU A 64 -9.12 4.14 0.59
N ILE A 65 -9.90 4.25 -0.50
CA ILE A 65 -9.45 4.73 -1.80
C ILE A 65 -10.02 6.13 -2.04
N THR A 66 -9.15 7.08 -2.38
CA THR A 66 -9.48 8.48 -2.67
C THR A 66 -8.69 8.98 -3.87
N THR A 67 -8.86 10.24 -4.24
CA THR A 67 -7.97 10.92 -5.19
C THR A 67 -6.96 11.84 -4.52
N GLY A 68 -5.73 11.87 -5.04
CA GLY A 68 -4.69 12.81 -4.65
C GLY A 68 -4.50 13.89 -5.71
N ALA A 69 -4.88 15.14 -5.42
CA ALA A 69 -4.58 16.33 -6.21
C ALA A 69 -5.03 17.61 -5.50
N ILE A 70 -4.64 18.77 -6.05
CA ILE A 70 -5.21 20.07 -5.67
C ILE A 70 -5.53 20.85 -6.96
N PRO A 71 -6.81 21.06 -7.31
CA PRO A 71 -8.03 20.47 -6.74
C PRO A 71 -8.21 18.99 -7.13
N THR A 72 -8.93 18.21 -6.31
CA THR A 72 -9.35 16.83 -6.65
C THR A 72 -10.60 16.83 -7.51
N SER A 73 -10.67 15.93 -8.48
CA SER A 73 -11.83 15.72 -9.36
C SER A 73 -12.70 14.53 -8.92
N GLY A 74 -12.26 13.78 -7.90
CA GLY A 74 -12.94 12.57 -7.43
C GLY A 74 -12.58 11.32 -8.23
N LEU A 75 -13.00 10.16 -7.71
CA LEU A 75 -12.92 8.89 -8.42
C LEU A 75 -14.05 8.83 -9.46
N TYR A 76 -13.82 8.09 -10.53
CA TYR A 76 -14.80 7.78 -11.54
C TYR A 76 -14.71 6.29 -11.87
N ASN A 77 -15.81 5.57 -11.66
CA ASN A 77 -15.84 4.13 -11.83
C ASN A 77 -16.67 3.77 -13.06
N GLU A 78 -16.22 2.76 -13.81
CA GLU A 78 -16.99 2.23 -14.94
C GLU A 78 -16.62 0.77 -15.17
N GLY A 79 -17.61 -0.11 -15.19
CA GLY A 79 -17.41 -1.52 -15.54
C GLY A 79 -16.57 -2.30 -14.53
N GLY A 80 -16.60 -1.91 -13.24
CA GLY A 80 -15.85 -2.60 -12.18
C GLY A 80 -14.38 -2.23 -12.13
N VAL A 81 -13.97 -1.06 -12.62
CA VAL A 81 -12.62 -0.52 -12.43
C VAL A 81 -12.70 0.86 -11.79
N ILE A 82 -11.63 1.25 -11.10
CA ILE A 82 -11.51 2.55 -10.43
C ILE A 82 -10.61 3.45 -11.27
N SER A 83 -11.09 4.64 -11.65
CA SER A 83 -10.31 5.64 -12.38
C SER A 83 -10.34 7.00 -11.71
N THR A 84 -9.42 7.88 -12.10
CA THR A 84 -9.49 9.32 -11.83
C THR A 84 -10.31 10.05 -12.90
N ALA A 85 -10.87 11.21 -12.59
CA ALA A 85 -11.55 12.07 -13.58
C ALA A 85 -10.65 13.14 -14.25
N SER A 86 -9.35 13.16 -13.93
CA SER A 86 -8.41 14.20 -14.36
C SER A 86 -7.00 13.63 -14.49
N ASN A 87 -6.22 14.16 -15.44
CA ASN A 87 -4.83 13.75 -15.66
C ASN A 87 -3.83 14.40 -14.69
N PHE A 88 -4.32 15.23 -13.76
CA PHE A 88 -3.57 15.77 -12.64
C PHE A 88 -3.83 15.02 -11.33
N ASP A 89 -4.79 14.11 -11.34
CA ASP A 89 -5.21 13.36 -10.18
C ASP A 89 -4.46 12.02 -10.10
N SER A 90 -4.27 11.54 -8.88
CA SER A 90 -3.79 10.21 -8.58
C SER A 90 -4.85 9.42 -7.83
N ILE A 91 -4.78 8.09 -7.89
CA ILE A 91 -5.52 7.20 -6.99
C ILE A 91 -4.66 7.03 -5.74
N VAL A 92 -5.23 7.31 -4.57
CA VAL A 92 -4.56 7.15 -3.27
C VAL A 92 -5.27 6.06 -2.48
N ILE A 93 -4.53 5.04 -2.10
CA ILE A 93 -4.98 3.96 -1.22
C ILE A 93 -4.34 4.19 0.15
N ASN A 94 -5.16 4.39 1.18
CA ASN A 94 -4.72 4.53 2.57
C ASN A 94 -5.09 3.26 3.35
N PHE A 95 -4.09 2.55 3.86
CA PHE A 95 -4.31 1.34 4.64
C PHE A 95 -4.59 1.69 6.10
N THR A 96 -5.68 1.16 6.65
CA THR A 96 -6.14 1.44 8.02
C THR A 96 -5.98 0.25 8.97
N SER A 97 -5.56 -0.91 8.46
CA SER A 97 -5.41 -2.15 9.23
C SER A 97 -4.02 -2.40 9.86
N ASP A 98 -3.08 -1.46 9.75
CA ASP A 98 -1.73 -1.49 10.36
C ASP A 98 -0.95 -2.83 10.19
N ASN A 99 -1.25 -3.58 9.13
CA ASN A 99 -0.68 -4.92 8.88
C ASN A 99 -0.40 -5.21 7.40
N VAL A 100 -0.36 -4.18 6.56
CA VAL A 100 -0.17 -4.32 5.11
C VAL A 100 1.32 -4.31 4.77
N HIS A 101 1.79 -5.42 4.20
CA HIS A 101 3.17 -5.61 3.78
C HIS A 101 3.30 -6.05 2.31
N ALA A 102 2.17 -6.27 1.65
CA ALA A 102 2.11 -6.60 0.24
C ALA A 102 0.89 -5.94 -0.39
N ILE A 103 1.08 -5.38 -1.58
CA ILE A 103 0.03 -4.78 -2.40
C ILE A 103 0.28 -5.17 -3.86
N GLY A 104 -0.77 -5.38 -4.64
CA GLY A 104 -0.65 -5.34 -6.09
C GLY A 104 -1.98 -5.11 -6.77
N ALA A 105 -1.95 -4.65 -8.02
CA ALA A 105 -3.14 -4.40 -8.81
C ALA A 105 -2.82 -4.42 -10.30
N ASN A 106 -3.85 -4.56 -11.11
CA ASN A 106 -3.79 -4.15 -12.51
C ASN A 106 -3.87 -2.63 -12.58
N VAL A 107 -2.91 -2.00 -13.27
CA VAL A 107 -2.78 -0.54 -13.30
C VAL A 107 -2.46 -0.06 -14.72
N TRP A 108 -3.27 0.86 -15.23
CA TRP A 108 -3.11 1.46 -16.55
C TRP A 108 -3.66 2.88 -16.59
N ALA A 109 -3.59 3.51 -17.76
CA ALA A 109 -4.24 4.79 -17.98
C ALA A 109 -5.43 4.63 -18.94
N THR A 110 -6.50 5.37 -18.69
CA THR A 110 -7.60 5.56 -19.64
C THR A 110 -7.57 6.96 -20.25
N ASP A 111 -8.30 7.16 -21.35
CA ASP A 111 -8.56 8.49 -21.91
C ASP A 111 -9.97 9.01 -21.50
N PRO A 112 -10.41 10.19 -21.96
CA PRO A 112 -11.71 10.74 -21.60
C PRO A 112 -12.93 9.92 -22.03
N ASP A 113 -12.78 9.00 -22.98
CA ASP A 113 -13.82 8.08 -23.43
C ASP A 113 -13.73 6.73 -22.69
N PHE A 114 -12.90 6.66 -21.64
CA PHE A 114 -12.63 5.49 -20.82
C PHE A 114 -11.93 4.34 -21.56
N ASP A 115 -11.37 4.61 -22.75
CA ASP A 115 -10.61 3.63 -23.51
C ASP A 115 -9.20 3.44 -22.93
N PRO A 116 -8.67 2.21 -22.87
CA PRO A 116 -7.30 1.99 -22.43
C PRO A 116 -6.28 2.73 -23.30
N ALA A 117 -5.39 3.44 -22.65
CA ALA A 117 -4.37 4.25 -23.28
C ALA A 117 -2.98 3.94 -22.70
N GLY A 118 -2.00 3.74 -23.58
CA GLY A 118 -0.62 3.54 -23.17
C GLY A 118 -0.06 4.78 -22.45
N ALA A 119 0.55 4.57 -21.29
CA ALA A 119 1.21 5.60 -20.49
C ALA A 119 2.34 5.00 -19.64
N LEU A 120 3.23 5.85 -19.13
CA LEU A 120 4.06 5.47 -17.99
C LEU A 120 3.21 5.65 -16.73
N MET A 121 3.14 4.62 -15.90
CA MET A 121 2.50 4.69 -14.59
C MET A 121 3.56 4.97 -13.54
N ILE A 122 3.20 5.78 -12.55
CA ILE A 122 4.07 6.11 -11.42
C ILE A 122 3.36 5.68 -10.16
N VAL A 123 4.03 4.86 -9.35
CA VAL A 123 3.53 4.40 -8.06
C VAL A 123 4.44 4.95 -6.97
N THR A 124 3.88 5.64 -6.01
CA THR A 124 4.59 6.21 -4.86
C THR A 124 4.11 5.54 -3.58
N LEU A 125 5.03 5.01 -2.80
CA LEU A 125 4.75 4.36 -1.52
C LEU A 125 4.78 5.38 -0.37
N SER A 126 4.26 4.99 0.80
CA SER A 126 4.22 5.84 2.00
C SER A 126 5.55 6.44 2.49
N ASP A 127 6.70 5.86 2.13
CA ASP A 127 8.04 6.39 2.45
C ASP A 127 8.57 7.38 1.38
N GLY A 128 7.82 7.60 0.30
CA GLY A 128 8.21 8.41 -0.84
C GLY A 128 8.98 7.63 -1.93
N THR A 129 9.23 6.33 -1.75
CA THR A 129 9.80 5.49 -2.81
C THR A 129 8.87 5.51 -4.02
N THR A 130 9.44 5.79 -5.20
CA THR A 130 8.69 5.96 -6.44
C THR A 130 9.19 4.98 -7.48
N GLU A 131 8.28 4.20 -8.04
CA GLU A 131 8.53 3.31 -9.17
C GLU A 131 7.82 3.80 -10.41
N THR A 132 8.43 3.61 -11.57
CA THR A 132 7.84 4.00 -12.87
C THR A 132 7.93 2.85 -13.84
N PHE A 133 6.80 2.47 -14.43
CA PHE A 133 6.74 1.36 -15.39
C PHE A 133 5.81 1.69 -16.56
N PRO A 134 6.05 1.14 -17.76
CA PRO A 134 5.12 1.27 -18.87
C PRO A 134 3.89 0.39 -18.64
N SER A 135 2.69 0.95 -18.84
CA SER A 135 1.45 0.19 -18.89
C SER A 135 0.87 0.19 -20.30
N GLY A 136 0.53 -1.01 -20.78
CA GLY A 136 -0.05 -1.24 -22.11
C GLY A 136 -1.57 -1.40 -22.12
N GLY A 137 -2.23 -1.31 -20.96
CA GLY A 137 -3.68 -1.52 -20.82
C GLY A 137 -4.05 -2.42 -19.62
N PRO A 138 -5.28 -2.95 -19.57
CA PRO A 138 -5.83 -3.60 -18.37
C PRO A 138 -5.07 -4.83 -17.87
N GLY A 139 -4.28 -5.49 -18.73
CA GLY A 139 -3.44 -6.63 -18.34
C GLY A 139 -2.12 -6.27 -17.67
N ALA A 140 -1.75 -4.99 -17.60
CA ALA A 140 -0.52 -4.55 -16.95
C ALA A 140 -0.66 -4.68 -15.42
N PHE A 141 0.31 -5.33 -14.78
CA PHE A 141 0.29 -5.59 -13.34
C PHE A 141 1.46 -4.91 -12.64
N TYR A 142 1.20 -4.38 -11.45
CA TYR A 142 2.21 -3.90 -10.52
C TYR A 142 1.91 -4.43 -9.13
N GLY A 143 2.92 -4.99 -8.49
CA GLY A 143 2.89 -5.42 -7.10
C GLY A 143 4.17 -5.02 -6.39
N TYR A 144 4.06 -4.92 -5.07
CA TYR A 144 5.16 -4.57 -4.19
C TYR A 144 5.01 -5.31 -2.86
N THR A 145 6.11 -5.86 -2.37
CA THR A 145 6.21 -6.46 -1.04
C THR A 145 7.25 -5.74 -0.21
N SER A 146 7.09 -5.71 1.11
CA SER A 146 8.07 -5.10 2.01
C SER A 146 8.08 -5.74 3.39
N ASP A 147 9.26 -5.77 4.01
CA ASP A 147 9.43 -6.13 5.42
C ASP A 147 8.92 -5.03 6.38
N VAL A 148 8.61 -3.84 5.86
CA VAL A 148 8.07 -2.71 6.63
C VAL A 148 6.62 -2.44 6.24
N LEU A 149 5.85 -1.92 7.20
CA LEU A 149 4.44 -1.59 7.01
C LEU A 149 4.26 -0.54 5.90
N ILE A 150 3.39 -0.86 4.95
CA ILE A 150 2.94 0.05 3.90
C ILE A 150 1.66 0.73 4.41
N THR A 151 1.70 2.05 4.61
CA THR A 151 0.52 2.80 5.11
C THR A 151 -0.29 3.46 3.99
N SER A 152 0.34 3.73 2.84
CA SER A 152 -0.34 4.28 1.68
C SER A 152 0.40 3.98 0.38
N VAL A 153 -0.37 4.02 -0.73
CA VAL A 153 0.11 3.94 -2.10
C VAL A 153 -0.61 4.98 -2.95
N GLU A 154 0.14 5.74 -3.74
CA GLU A 154 -0.36 6.70 -4.70
C GLU A 154 -0.03 6.24 -6.13
N ILE A 155 -1.02 6.20 -7.01
CA ILE A 155 -0.91 5.75 -8.39
C ILE A 155 -1.30 6.90 -9.31
N ARG A 156 -0.43 7.26 -10.26
CA ARG A 156 -0.71 8.30 -11.25
C ARG A 156 -0.27 7.90 -12.65
N ALA A 157 -0.98 8.41 -13.65
CA ALA A 157 -0.56 8.30 -15.03
C ALA A 157 0.36 9.48 -15.39
N PHE A 158 1.49 9.20 -16.03
CA PHE A 158 2.39 10.22 -16.55
C PHE A 158 1.94 10.65 -17.94
N GLY A 159 1.54 11.92 -18.08
CA GLY A 159 1.13 12.47 -19.38
C GLY A 159 0.32 13.75 -19.24
N PHE A 160 0.97 14.90 -19.37
CA PHE A 160 0.30 16.21 -19.27
C PHE A 160 -0.27 16.71 -20.60
N ILE A 161 0.17 16.16 -21.73
CA ILE A 161 -0.16 16.68 -23.07
C ILE A 161 -1.44 16.04 -23.62
N VAL A 162 -1.64 14.75 -23.37
CA VAL A 162 -2.86 14.02 -23.72
C VAL A 162 -3.49 13.58 -22.40
N PRO A 163 -4.78 13.82 -22.16
CA PRO A 163 -5.44 13.36 -20.94
C PRO A 163 -5.25 11.85 -20.76
N ARG A 164 -4.64 11.50 -19.64
CA ARG A 164 -4.42 10.13 -19.19
C ARG A 164 -4.85 10.05 -17.75
N PHE A 165 -5.87 9.26 -17.49
CA PHE A 165 -6.46 9.10 -16.17
C PHE A 165 -5.94 7.81 -15.57
N ALA A 166 -5.44 7.86 -14.34
CA ALA A 166 -4.97 6.65 -13.67
C ALA A 166 -6.16 5.72 -13.44
N THR A 167 -5.99 4.45 -13.79
CA THR A 167 -7.03 3.43 -13.67
C THR A 167 -6.44 2.18 -13.01
N MET A 168 -7.24 1.54 -12.16
CA MET A 168 -6.85 0.38 -11.36
C MET A 168 -7.99 -0.65 -11.30
N ASP A 169 -7.60 -1.92 -11.28
CA ASP A 169 -8.50 -3.07 -11.08
C ASP A 169 -7.75 -4.20 -10.35
N ASN A 170 -8.48 -5.21 -9.86
CA ASN A 170 -7.95 -6.44 -9.27
C ASN A 170 -6.94 -6.17 -8.15
N LEU A 171 -7.36 -5.42 -7.12
CA LEU A 171 -6.50 -5.02 -6.00
C LEU A 171 -6.31 -6.16 -5.01
N TYR A 172 -5.05 -6.54 -4.83
CA TYR A 172 -4.54 -7.46 -3.82
C TYR A 172 -3.93 -6.66 -2.67
N VAL A 173 -4.32 -6.99 -1.44
CA VAL A 173 -3.76 -6.41 -0.22
C VAL A 173 -3.45 -7.55 0.73
N GLY A 174 -2.26 -7.55 1.33
CA GLY A 174 -1.92 -8.63 2.24
C GLY A 174 -0.61 -8.47 2.99
N THR A 175 -0.12 -9.61 3.45
CA THR A 175 1.17 -9.78 4.11
C THR A 175 2.11 -10.63 3.26
N THR A 176 3.41 -10.65 3.58
CA THR A 176 4.36 -11.57 2.96
C THR A 176 4.50 -12.83 3.80
N SER A 177 4.71 -13.98 3.16
CA SER A 177 4.96 -15.25 3.85
C SER A 177 6.30 -15.27 4.62
N ASN A 178 7.22 -14.37 4.30
CA ASN A 178 8.54 -14.23 4.94
C ASN A 178 8.51 -13.50 6.27
N LEU A 179 7.39 -12.87 6.65
CA LEU A 179 7.15 -12.43 8.02
C LEU A 179 6.84 -13.65 8.89
N ALA A 180 7.83 -14.54 9.00
CA ALA A 180 7.79 -15.66 9.91
C ALA A 180 7.53 -15.10 11.30
N VAL A 181 6.40 -15.47 11.88
CA VAL A 181 6.15 -15.40 13.32
C VAL A 181 7.42 -15.93 13.98
N VAL A 182 8.29 -15.04 14.50
CA VAL A 182 9.47 -15.47 15.25
C VAL A 182 8.90 -16.28 16.40
N PRO A 183 9.07 -17.62 16.43
CA PRO A 183 8.57 -18.39 17.54
C PRO A 183 9.33 -17.87 18.75
N LEU A 184 8.63 -17.27 19.71
CA LEU A 184 9.26 -16.90 20.97
C LEU A 184 10.03 -18.14 21.44
N PRO A 185 11.35 -18.05 21.68
CA PRO A 185 12.11 -19.18 22.15
C PRO A 185 11.37 -19.78 23.35
N PRO A 186 11.18 -21.10 23.44
CA PRO A 186 10.51 -21.74 24.57
C PRO A 186 11.06 -21.31 25.96
N ALA A 187 12.26 -20.73 25.98
CA ALA A 187 12.87 -20.08 27.14
C ALA A 187 12.05 -18.93 27.75
N ALA A 188 11.20 -18.22 26.99
CA ALA A 188 10.35 -17.16 27.53
C ALA A 188 9.27 -17.70 28.49
N TRP A 189 8.84 -18.96 28.32
CA TRP A 189 7.87 -19.62 29.21
C TRP A 189 8.54 -20.37 30.37
N ALA A 190 9.80 -20.78 30.20
CA ALA A 190 10.58 -21.42 31.25
C ALA A 190 10.88 -20.46 32.44
N GLY A 191 10.90 -19.14 32.20
CA GLY A 191 11.11 -18.13 33.25
C GLY A 191 9.93 -17.93 34.20
N LEU A 192 8.69 -18.22 33.78
CA LEU A 192 7.49 -18.09 34.62
C LEU A 192 7.19 -19.35 35.44
N GLY A 193 7.70 -20.52 35.04
CA GLY A 193 7.50 -21.78 35.75
C GLY A 193 8.38 -21.97 36.99
N MET A 194 9.55 -21.32 37.08
CA MET A 194 10.50 -21.55 38.17
C MET A 194 10.29 -20.69 39.42
N LEU A 195 9.39 -19.69 39.41
CA LEU A 195 9.04 -18.94 40.63
C LEU A 195 8.04 -19.68 41.54
N GLY A 196 7.36 -20.73 41.05
CA GLY A 196 6.34 -21.46 41.81
C GLY A 196 6.84 -22.54 42.77
N LEU A 197 8.10 -23.00 42.63
CA LEU A 197 8.56 -24.22 43.32
C LEU A 197 9.37 -23.99 44.60
N MET A 198 9.67 -22.75 45.00
CA MET A 198 10.44 -22.49 46.24
C MET A 198 9.57 -22.27 47.49
N GLY A 199 8.23 -22.29 47.39
CA GLY A 199 7.33 -21.99 48.52
C GLY A 199 6.88 -23.17 49.40
N ALA A 200 6.98 -24.42 48.95
CA ALA A 200 6.28 -25.54 49.60
C ALA A 200 7.16 -26.44 50.49
N ARG A 201 8.17 -25.89 51.16
CA ARG A 201 9.03 -26.67 52.07
C ARG A 201 9.12 -26.07 53.47
N ARG A 202 7.98 -25.78 54.10
CA ARG A 202 7.95 -25.56 55.55
C ARG A 202 6.58 -25.82 56.18
N SER A 203 6.34 -27.05 56.62
CA SER A 203 5.80 -27.33 57.95
C SER A 203 5.65 -28.85 58.19
N MET A 204 6.71 -29.46 58.72
CA MET A 204 6.58 -30.64 59.59
C MET A 204 7.07 -30.21 60.97
N LYS A 205 6.18 -30.21 61.97
CA LYS A 205 6.44 -30.48 63.40
C LYS A 205 5.07 -30.68 64.06
N ARG A 206 4.72 -31.94 64.35
CA ARG A 206 4.84 -32.61 65.67
C ARG A 206 3.88 -32.04 66.73
N SER A 207 2.83 -32.81 67.02
CA SER A 207 2.42 -33.27 68.37
C SER A 207 1.32 -34.30 68.21
#